data_AF-A0A843C753-F1
#
_entry.id   AF-A0A843C753-F1
#
_cell.length_a   1.000
_cell.length_b   1.000
_cell.length_c   1.000
_cell.angle_alpha   90.00
_cell.angle_beta   90.00
_cell.angle_gamma   90.00
#
_symmetry.space_group_name_H-M   'P 1'
#
loop_
_entity.id
_entity.type
_entity.pdbx_description
1 polymer ?
#
loop_
_entity_poly.entity_id
_entity_poly.type
_entity_poly.pdbx_seq_one_letter_code
_entity_poly.pdbx_strand_id
1 'polypeptide(L)'
;MLPIFAEEIPLISVKTDSSSYNEGDIIIVSGKVETVIAETPVTMQLFSQGNLIDIGQITVAQDGSYSSTINAEGPLWTNSGEYTIRVLFGEGNIAETTFNFLQKIGESPKTKIFEVNAGSYGTFDVGYSVIGGIVQDIKIEPDNYTLVVTIESTEKGSLLLEIPREALDAKEQDKSDIEFIVLANEVQILYDEEIVNSSSRKITINFEQGNSDIKIIGTTVIPEFGGITITILIIGIITTILVTKNKFQRYV
;
A
#
# COMPACT_ATOMS: atom_id res chain seq x y z
N MET A 1 5.30 55.04 5.11
CA MET A 1 4.36 54.19 5.85
C MET A 1 4.09 52.99 4.96
N LEU A 2 4.64 51.83 5.29
CA LEU A 2 4.37 50.61 4.53
C LEU A 2 3.03 50.02 5.02
N PRO A 3 2.19 49.49 4.13
CA PRO A 3 0.95 48.83 4.55
C PRO A 3 1.30 47.59 5.39
N ILE A 4 0.67 47.48 6.55
CA ILE A 4 0.65 46.26 7.34
C ILE A 4 -0.45 45.40 6.73
N PHE A 5 -0.10 44.29 6.10
CA PHE A 5 -1.06 43.25 5.77
C PHE A 5 -1.57 42.65 7.10
N ALA A 6 -2.88 42.67 7.30
CA ALA A 6 -3.48 41.90 8.38
C ALA A 6 -3.32 40.41 8.02
N GLU A 7 -2.57 39.65 8.82
CA GLU A 7 -2.69 38.19 8.80
C GLU A 7 -4.13 37.86 9.22
N GLU A 8 -4.89 37.22 8.33
CA GLU A 8 -6.15 36.60 8.73
C GLU A 8 -5.84 35.51 9.76
N ILE A 9 -6.27 35.74 11.00
CA ILE A 9 -6.09 34.76 12.06
C ILE A 9 -6.97 33.56 11.69
N PRO A 10 -6.40 32.34 11.54
CA PRO A 10 -7.19 31.18 11.16
C PRO A 10 -8.25 30.91 12.23
N LEU A 11 -9.51 30.83 11.82
CA LEU A 11 -10.69 30.63 12.69
C LEU A 11 -10.78 29.21 13.28
N ILE A 12 -9.85 28.35 12.90
CA ILE A 12 -9.65 27.00 13.41
C ILE A 12 -8.15 26.77 13.64
N SER A 13 -7.81 26.03 14.68
CA SER A 13 -6.45 25.62 15.00
C SER A 13 -6.39 24.12 15.20
N VAL A 14 -5.31 23.48 14.76
CA VAL A 14 -5.04 22.07 15.03
C VAL A 14 -3.61 21.89 15.48
N LYS A 15 -3.42 20.99 16.43
CA LYS A 15 -2.11 20.50 16.86
C LYS A 15 -2.24 19.06 17.31
N THR A 16 -1.10 18.42 17.46
CA THR A 16 -0.93 17.15 18.13
C THR A 16 -0.27 17.36 19.49
N ASP A 17 -0.36 16.37 20.39
CA ASP A 17 0.24 16.44 21.72
C ASP A 17 1.79 16.32 21.72
N SER A 18 2.34 15.70 20.67
CA SER A 18 3.76 15.60 20.34
C SER A 18 4.02 15.91 18.86
N SER A 19 5.24 16.31 18.52
CA SER A 19 5.71 16.50 17.14
C SER A 19 6.28 15.22 16.51
N SER A 20 6.36 14.13 17.27
CA SER A 20 6.86 12.84 16.79
C SER A 20 6.21 11.66 17.50
N TYR A 21 5.98 10.58 16.77
CA TYR A 21 5.37 9.34 17.24
C TYR A 21 6.09 8.13 16.67
N ASN A 22 6.04 7.04 17.41
CA ASN A 22 6.44 5.73 16.95
C ASN A 22 5.21 4.90 16.58
N GLU A 23 5.43 3.83 15.83
CA GLU A 23 4.40 2.81 15.59
C GLU A 23 3.79 2.30 16.89
N GLY A 24 2.45 2.23 16.93
CA GLY A 24 1.67 1.85 18.09
C GLY A 24 1.41 2.98 19.09
N ASP A 25 1.99 4.16 18.91
CA ASP A 25 1.68 5.31 19.75
C ASP A 25 0.26 5.81 19.48
N ILE A 26 -0.32 6.43 20.51
CA ILE A 26 -1.62 7.08 20.45
C ILE A 26 -1.38 8.57 20.21
N ILE A 27 -1.90 9.08 19.09
CA ILE A 27 -1.83 10.50 18.71
C ILE A 27 -3.08 11.20 19.20
N ILE A 28 -2.91 12.25 20.00
CA ILE A 28 -4.02 13.10 20.46
C ILE A 28 -4.05 14.36 19.60
N VAL A 29 -5.02 14.41 18.69
CA VAL A 29 -5.33 15.58 17.89
C VAL A 29 -6.21 16.50 18.71
N SER A 30 -5.86 17.78 18.80
CA SER A 30 -6.65 18.76 19.51
C SER A 30 -6.62 20.11 18.82
N GLY A 31 -7.67 20.90 19.04
CA GLY A 31 -7.81 22.19 18.41
C GLY A 31 -8.93 23.01 18.98
N LYS A 32 -9.10 24.19 18.40
CA LYS A 32 -10.17 25.11 18.77
C LYS A 32 -10.72 25.80 17.54
N VAL A 33 -12.05 25.96 17.51
CA VAL A 33 -12.74 26.87 16.58
C VAL A 33 -13.13 28.14 17.32
N GLU A 34 -13.03 29.28 16.64
CA GLU A 34 -13.34 30.58 17.25
C GLU A 34 -14.85 30.80 17.40
N THR A 35 -15.62 30.37 16.40
CA THR A 35 -17.09 30.47 16.38
C THR A 35 -17.72 29.10 16.25
N VAL A 36 -18.43 28.66 17.29
CA VAL A 36 -19.13 27.37 17.28
C VAL A 36 -20.40 27.47 16.44
N ILE A 37 -20.55 26.56 15.49
CA ILE A 37 -21.78 26.37 14.72
C ILE A 37 -22.45 25.11 15.26
N ALA A 38 -23.67 25.24 15.77
CA ALA A 38 -24.41 24.11 16.33
C ALA A 38 -24.51 22.96 15.33
N GLU A 39 -24.31 21.73 15.82
CA GLU A 39 -24.41 20.48 15.05
C GLU A 39 -23.43 20.35 13.86
N THR A 40 -22.43 21.24 13.75
CA THR A 40 -21.39 21.12 12.72
C THR A 40 -20.14 20.45 13.31
N PRO A 41 -19.72 19.28 12.80
CA PRO A 41 -18.47 18.67 13.22
C PRO A 41 -17.25 19.27 12.48
N VAL A 42 -16.07 19.10 13.07
CA VAL A 42 -14.80 19.28 12.36
C VAL A 42 -14.52 18.02 11.54
N THR A 43 -14.25 18.16 10.25
CA THR A 43 -13.74 17.06 9.42
C THR A 43 -12.23 17.00 9.54
N MET A 44 -11.70 15.87 9.95
CA MET A 44 -10.26 15.60 10.06
C MET A 44 -9.84 14.67 8.93
N GLN A 45 -8.74 15.00 8.26
CA GLN A 45 -8.10 14.20 7.22
C GLN A 45 -6.63 13.98 7.59
N LEU A 46 -6.17 12.75 7.50
CA LEU A 46 -4.78 12.38 7.71
C LEU A 46 -4.14 11.99 6.38
N PHE A 47 -2.99 12.60 6.07
CA PHE A 47 -2.23 12.36 4.86
C PHE A 47 -0.84 11.81 5.15
N SER A 48 -0.37 10.92 4.27
CA SER A 48 1.01 10.43 4.21
C SER A 48 1.50 10.48 2.77
N GLN A 49 2.62 11.15 2.52
CA GLN A 49 3.19 11.35 1.17
C GLN A 49 2.15 11.87 0.14
N GLY A 50 1.21 12.71 0.58
CA GLY A 50 0.13 13.26 -0.25
C GLY A 50 -1.08 12.34 -0.44
N ASN A 51 -1.04 11.10 0.03
CA ASN A 51 -2.18 10.17 0.00
C ASN A 51 -3.04 10.34 1.25
N LEU A 52 -4.36 10.37 1.08
CA LEU A 52 -5.32 10.35 2.19
C LEU A 52 -5.36 8.94 2.79
N ILE A 53 -5.02 8.80 4.06
CA ILE A 53 -4.97 7.51 4.75
C ILE A 53 -6.02 7.36 5.86
N ASP A 54 -6.57 8.46 6.37
CA ASP A 54 -7.70 8.42 7.31
C ASP A 54 -8.58 9.67 7.18
N ILE A 55 -9.87 9.54 7.48
CA ILE A 55 -10.83 10.63 7.53
C ILE A 55 -11.85 10.39 8.63
N GLY A 56 -12.09 11.42 9.45
CA GLY A 56 -13.02 11.35 10.57
C GLY A 56 -13.78 12.64 10.80
N GLN A 57 -14.81 12.57 11.64
CA GLN A 57 -15.56 13.73 12.10
C GLN A 57 -15.44 13.86 13.61
N ILE A 58 -15.15 15.07 14.10
CA ILE A 58 -14.94 15.38 15.51
C ILE A 58 -16.04 16.35 15.96
N THR A 59 -16.73 15.99 17.04
CA THR A 59 -17.74 16.87 17.65
C THR A 59 -17.05 18.03 18.36
N VAL A 60 -17.57 19.24 18.17
CA VAL A 60 -17.06 20.47 18.81
C VAL A 60 -17.80 20.72 20.12
N ALA A 61 -17.06 21.00 21.19
CA ALA A 61 -17.63 21.36 22.48
C ALA A 61 -18.19 22.80 22.49
N GLN A 62 -18.97 23.14 23.52
CA GLN A 62 -19.58 24.47 23.65
C GLN A 62 -18.56 25.61 23.77
N ASP A 63 -17.36 25.32 24.26
CA ASP A 63 -16.27 26.29 24.37
C ASP A 63 -15.40 26.39 23.09
N GLY A 64 -15.80 25.68 22.03
CA GLY A 64 -15.11 25.62 20.75
C GLY A 64 -13.94 24.64 20.70
N SER A 65 -13.62 23.96 21.80
CA SER A 65 -12.58 22.95 21.80
C SER A 65 -13.04 21.66 21.11
N TYR A 66 -12.09 20.95 20.51
CA TYR A 66 -12.30 19.61 19.99
C TYR A 66 -11.05 18.76 20.18
N SER A 67 -11.24 17.45 20.30
CA SER A 67 -10.15 16.49 20.36
C SER A 67 -10.58 15.13 19.83
N SER A 68 -9.65 14.42 19.22
CA SER A 68 -9.82 13.04 18.79
C SER A 68 -8.51 12.29 18.96
N THR A 69 -8.62 10.97 18.96
CA THR A 69 -7.49 10.07 19.04
C THR A 69 -7.30 9.34 17.73
N ILE A 70 -6.04 9.13 17.33
CA ILE A 70 -5.65 8.32 16.19
C ILE A 70 -4.60 7.32 16.70
N ASN A 71 -4.75 6.04 16.38
CA ASN A 71 -3.71 5.06 16.66
C ASN A 71 -2.72 5.07 15.48
N ALA A 72 -1.43 5.24 15.77
CA ALA A 72 -0.35 5.21 14.79
C ALA A 72 0.02 3.77 14.41
N GLU A 73 -1.00 2.99 14.03
CA GLU A 73 -0.91 1.55 13.77
C GLU A 73 -1.83 1.15 12.60
N GLY A 74 -1.52 0.04 11.95
CA GLY A 74 -2.34 -0.53 10.88
C GLY A 74 -1.74 -0.35 9.48
N PRO A 75 -2.40 -0.91 8.44
CA PRO A 75 -1.81 -1.16 7.13
C PRO A 75 -1.50 0.09 6.31
N LEU A 76 -1.95 1.27 6.74
CA LEU A 76 -1.68 2.55 6.07
C LEU A 76 -0.54 3.35 6.72
N TRP A 77 0.02 2.87 7.84
CA TRP A 77 1.17 3.45 8.55
C TRP A 77 2.49 2.81 8.11
N THR A 78 2.71 2.77 6.79
CA THR A 78 3.79 1.97 6.19
C THR A 78 5.12 2.69 6.08
N ASN A 79 5.09 4.01 5.99
CA ASN A 79 6.28 4.81 5.71
C ASN A 79 6.61 5.68 6.92
N SER A 80 7.85 5.58 7.41
CA SER A 80 8.40 6.61 8.30
C SER A 80 8.52 7.93 7.52
N GLY A 81 8.25 9.05 8.18
CA GLY A 81 8.33 10.35 7.55
C GLY A 81 7.33 11.35 8.11
N GLU A 82 7.08 12.41 7.34
CA GLU A 82 6.15 13.46 7.72
C GLU A 82 4.71 13.07 7.34
N TYR A 83 3.81 13.23 8.31
CA TYR A 83 2.38 13.06 8.15
C TYR A 83 1.70 14.41 8.37
N THR A 84 0.61 14.65 7.65
CA THR A 84 -0.15 15.90 7.72
C THR A 84 -1.56 15.63 8.21
N ILE A 85 -1.96 16.30 9.28
CA ILE A 85 -3.37 16.39 9.67
C ILE A 85 -3.92 17.69 9.11
N ARG A 86 -5.02 17.59 8.36
CA ARG A 86 -5.82 18.71 7.89
C ARG A 86 -7.18 18.66 8.57
N VAL A 87 -7.62 19.79 9.10
CA VAL A 87 -8.97 19.95 9.65
C VAL A 87 -9.76 20.96 8.85
N LEU A 88 -11.05 20.70 8.65
CA LEU A 88 -11.99 21.58 7.97
C LEU A 88 -13.22 21.79 8.85
N PHE A 89 -13.70 23.04 8.93
CA PHE A 89 -14.87 23.39 9.72
C PHE A 89 -15.74 24.47 9.05
N GLY A 90 -17.01 24.16 8.81
CA GLY A 90 -17.93 25.07 8.12
C GLY A 90 -17.45 25.45 6.71
N GLU A 91 -17.79 26.66 6.27
CA GLU A 91 -17.38 27.17 4.96
C GLU A 91 -15.94 27.70 4.98
N GLY A 92 -15.00 26.88 4.54
CA GLY A 92 -13.66 27.33 4.15
C GLY A 92 -12.63 27.48 5.27
N ASN A 93 -12.98 27.20 6.54
CA ASN A 93 -11.98 27.23 7.61
C ASN A 93 -11.14 25.96 7.57
N ILE A 94 -9.85 26.12 7.27
CA ILE A 94 -8.88 25.03 7.17
C ILE A 94 -7.70 25.33 8.07
N ALA A 95 -7.22 24.31 8.78
CA ALA A 95 -5.92 24.35 9.45
C ALA A 95 -5.18 23.03 9.23
N GLU A 96 -3.85 23.10 9.27
CA GLU A 96 -2.97 21.95 9.10
C GLU A 96 -1.93 21.90 10.21
N THR A 97 -1.50 20.70 10.54
CA THR A 97 -0.33 20.45 11.38
C THR A 97 0.40 19.22 10.86
N THR A 98 1.71 19.17 11.08
CA THR A 98 2.54 18.02 10.69
C THR A 98 3.19 17.39 11.91
N PHE A 99 3.48 16.10 11.81
CA PHE A 99 4.28 15.38 12.78
C PHE A 99 5.16 14.35 12.08
N ASN A 100 6.25 13.96 12.74
CA ASN A 100 7.12 12.90 12.26
C ASN A 100 6.67 11.55 12.80
N PHE A 101 6.44 10.60 11.92
CA PHE A 101 6.21 9.22 12.29
C PHE A 101 7.48 8.40 12.07
N LEU A 102 7.88 7.67 13.10
CA LEU A 102 8.94 6.68 13.03
C LEU A 102 8.30 5.30 13.16
N GLN A 103 8.37 4.54 12.08
CA GLN A 103 8.11 3.13 12.20
C GLN A 103 9.14 2.55 13.18
N LYS A 104 8.68 1.69 14.09
CA LYS A 104 9.59 1.09 15.05
C LYS A 104 10.55 0.17 14.29
N ILE A 105 11.83 0.55 14.20
CA ILE A 105 12.86 -0.34 13.64
C ILE A 105 13.09 -1.47 14.67
N GLY A 106 12.33 -2.56 14.52
CA GLY A 106 12.25 -3.68 15.45
C GLY A 106 10.80 -3.90 15.88
N GLU A 107 9.95 -4.48 15.04
CA GLU A 107 10.17 -5.69 14.26
C GLU A 107 9.78 -5.43 12.80
N SER A 108 10.75 -5.47 11.87
CA SER A 108 10.36 -5.88 10.50
C SER A 108 9.61 -7.19 10.71
N PRO A 109 8.36 -7.33 10.21
CA PRO A 109 7.57 -8.52 10.48
C PRO A 109 8.45 -9.71 10.17
N LYS A 110 8.74 -10.53 11.20
CA LYS A 110 9.89 -11.44 11.18
C LYS A 110 9.86 -12.21 9.87
N THR A 111 10.81 -11.94 8.99
CA THR A 111 10.85 -12.60 7.69
C THR A 111 11.03 -14.09 7.96
N LYS A 112 9.96 -14.83 7.73
CA LYS A 112 9.95 -16.28 7.74
C LYS A 112 10.39 -16.73 6.36
N ILE A 113 10.97 -17.91 6.30
CA ILE A 113 11.28 -18.57 5.04
C ILE A 113 10.22 -19.65 4.82
N PHE A 114 9.66 -19.66 3.62
CA PHE A 114 8.87 -20.77 3.12
C PHE A 114 9.67 -21.48 2.03
N GLU A 115 9.99 -22.75 2.24
CA GLU A 115 10.65 -23.58 1.22
C GLU A 115 9.59 -24.04 0.20
N VAL A 116 9.60 -23.44 -0.97
CA VAL A 116 8.67 -23.74 -2.06
C VAL A 116 9.19 -24.92 -2.86
N ASN A 117 8.33 -25.94 -3.03
CA ASN A 117 8.65 -27.11 -3.84
C ASN A 117 8.32 -26.86 -5.32
N ALA A 118 9.34 -26.88 -6.18
CA ALA A 118 9.24 -26.70 -7.63
C ALA A 118 9.25 -28.04 -8.40
N GLY A 119 8.89 -29.14 -7.75
CA GLY A 119 8.84 -30.48 -8.35
C GLY A 119 10.23 -30.97 -8.78
N SER A 120 10.37 -31.34 -10.05
CA SER A 120 11.66 -31.81 -10.60
C SER A 120 12.75 -30.73 -10.65
N TYR A 121 12.38 -29.47 -10.46
CA TYR A 121 13.32 -28.33 -10.46
C TYR A 121 13.91 -28.05 -9.07
N GLY A 122 13.58 -28.86 -8.06
CA GLY A 122 14.12 -28.73 -6.71
C GLY A 122 13.23 -27.84 -5.82
N THR A 123 13.86 -27.14 -4.89
CA THR A 123 13.21 -26.24 -3.95
C THR A 123 13.88 -24.88 -3.94
N PHE A 124 13.15 -23.85 -3.55
CA PHE A 124 13.69 -22.51 -3.36
C PHE A 124 13.01 -21.82 -2.18
N ASP A 125 13.72 -20.87 -1.58
CA ASP A 125 13.26 -20.17 -0.39
C ASP A 125 12.57 -18.86 -0.78
N VAL A 126 11.33 -18.67 -0.30
CA VAL A 126 10.63 -17.39 -0.37
C VAL A 126 10.62 -16.78 1.01
N GLY A 127 11.23 -15.59 1.14
CA GLY A 127 11.09 -14.78 2.33
C GLY A 127 9.68 -14.20 2.38
N TYR A 128 9.01 -14.27 3.52
CA TYR A 128 7.70 -13.65 3.67
C TYR A 128 7.49 -13.11 5.07
N SER A 129 6.56 -12.15 5.18
CA SER A 129 5.92 -11.88 6.46
C SER A 129 4.53 -11.29 6.26
N VAL A 130 3.66 -11.51 7.23
CA VAL A 130 2.23 -11.20 7.10
C VAL A 130 1.73 -10.53 8.37
N ILE A 131 0.92 -9.49 8.18
CA ILE A 131 0.16 -8.78 9.22
C ILE A 131 -1.32 -8.87 8.84
N GLY A 132 -2.21 -9.11 9.81
CA GLY A 132 -3.65 -9.24 9.56
C GLY A 132 -4.10 -10.58 8.97
N GLY A 133 -3.21 -11.58 8.95
CA GLY A 133 -3.51 -12.93 8.49
C GLY A 133 -2.39 -13.94 8.73
N ILE A 134 -2.55 -15.15 8.19
CA ILE A 134 -1.60 -16.26 8.27
C ILE A 134 -1.32 -16.76 6.85
N VAL A 135 -0.05 -16.93 6.47
CA VAL A 135 0.31 -17.65 5.24
C VAL A 135 0.22 -19.15 5.52
N GLN A 136 -0.63 -19.84 4.77
CA GLN A 136 -0.86 -21.27 4.88
C GLN A 136 0.03 -22.06 3.92
N ASP A 137 0.21 -21.56 2.69
CA ASP A 137 1.01 -22.23 1.66
C ASP A 137 1.60 -21.22 0.66
N ILE A 138 2.75 -21.56 0.09
CA ILE A 138 3.32 -20.87 -1.07
C ILE A 138 3.70 -21.92 -2.11
N LYS A 139 3.10 -21.81 -3.29
CA LYS A 139 3.28 -22.77 -4.38
C LYS A 139 3.64 -22.07 -5.67
N ILE A 140 4.55 -22.66 -6.43
CA ILE A 140 4.83 -22.23 -7.80
C ILE A 140 4.00 -23.03 -8.81
N GLU A 141 3.47 -22.35 -9.82
CA GLU A 141 2.80 -22.91 -10.99
C GLU A 141 3.60 -22.54 -12.25
N PRO A 142 4.57 -23.37 -12.67
CA PRO A 142 5.46 -23.04 -13.78
C PRO A 142 4.73 -22.87 -15.12
N ASP A 143 3.66 -23.62 -15.36
CA ASP A 143 2.88 -23.54 -16.59
C ASP A 143 2.17 -22.18 -16.76
N ASN A 144 1.94 -21.47 -15.65
CA ASN A 144 1.21 -20.21 -15.60
C ASN A 144 2.09 -19.03 -15.19
N TYR A 145 3.41 -19.20 -15.04
CA TYR A 145 4.32 -18.16 -14.53
C TYR A 145 3.83 -17.52 -13.22
N THR A 146 3.23 -18.33 -12.34
CA THR A 146 2.51 -17.82 -11.17
C THR A 146 3.07 -18.37 -9.88
N LEU A 147 3.33 -17.50 -8.91
CA LEU A 147 3.48 -17.86 -7.50
C LEU A 147 2.13 -17.63 -6.80
N VAL A 148 1.60 -18.68 -6.18
CA VAL A 148 0.33 -18.65 -5.45
C VAL A 148 0.64 -18.66 -3.97
N VAL A 149 0.15 -17.67 -3.24
CA VAL A 149 0.21 -17.59 -1.78
C VAL A 149 -1.20 -17.79 -1.24
N THR A 150 -1.39 -18.88 -0.50
CA THR A 150 -2.64 -19.17 0.22
C THR A 150 -2.55 -18.51 1.59
N ILE A 151 -3.52 -17.66 1.91
CA ILE A 151 -3.62 -16.96 3.20
C ILE A 151 -4.94 -17.23 3.90
N GLU A 152 -4.94 -17.10 5.23
CA GLU A 152 -6.13 -16.92 6.05
C GLU A 152 -6.14 -15.48 6.56
N SER A 153 -7.00 -14.63 6.01
CA SER A 153 -7.11 -13.21 6.38
C SER A 153 -8.25 -12.97 7.38
N THR A 154 -7.89 -12.83 8.66
CA THR A 154 -8.85 -12.57 9.73
C THR A 154 -9.30 -11.11 9.78
N GLU A 155 -8.51 -10.20 9.19
CA GLU A 155 -8.78 -8.76 9.07
C GLU A 155 -8.05 -8.20 7.83
N LYS A 156 -8.17 -6.89 7.59
CA LYS A 156 -7.38 -6.20 6.56
C LYS A 156 -5.90 -6.25 6.94
N GLY A 157 -5.04 -6.56 5.99
CA GLY A 157 -3.64 -6.84 6.27
C GLY A 157 -2.69 -6.54 5.12
N SER A 158 -1.44 -6.93 5.32
CA SER A 158 -0.36 -6.75 4.36
C SER A 158 0.55 -7.98 4.35
N LEU A 159 0.96 -8.37 3.15
CA LEU A 159 1.87 -9.47 2.88
C LEU A 159 3.12 -8.92 2.20
N LEU A 160 4.26 -9.05 2.87
CA LEU A 160 5.57 -8.81 2.30
C LEU A 160 6.13 -10.12 1.74
N LEU A 161 6.60 -10.12 0.50
CA LEU A 161 7.30 -11.23 -0.15
C LEU A 161 8.67 -10.79 -0.65
N GLU A 162 9.66 -11.65 -0.42
CA GLU A 162 10.98 -11.59 -1.05
C GLU A 162 11.13 -12.83 -1.94
N ILE A 163 10.98 -12.60 -3.24
CA ILE A 163 10.90 -13.64 -4.26
C ILE A 163 12.25 -13.72 -4.99
N PRO A 164 12.94 -14.86 -5.01
CA PRO A 164 14.14 -15.02 -5.82
C PRO A 164 13.82 -14.81 -7.30
N ARG A 165 14.60 -14.00 -8.00
CA ARG A 165 14.43 -13.75 -9.45
C ARG A 165 14.64 -14.98 -10.29
N GLU A 166 15.46 -15.91 -9.80
CA GLU A 166 15.62 -17.22 -10.43
C GLU A 166 14.32 -18.03 -10.34
N ALA A 167 13.52 -17.83 -9.28
CA ALA A 167 12.23 -18.48 -9.05
C ALA A 167 11.11 -17.92 -9.92
N LEU A 168 10.91 -16.61 -9.84
CA LEU A 168 9.90 -15.88 -10.57
C LEU A 168 10.43 -14.47 -10.87
N ASP A 169 10.31 -14.03 -12.11
CA ASP A 169 10.67 -12.68 -12.51
C ASP A 169 9.71 -12.15 -13.59
N ALA A 170 9.70 -10.83 -13.76
CA ALA A 170 8.94 -10.13 -14.77
C ALA A 170 9.88 -9.18 -15.54
N LYS A 171 10.16 -9.53 -16.80
CA LYS A 171 11.11 -8.84 -17.67
C LYS A 171 10.59 -8.68 -19.09
N GLU A 172 10.95 -7.56 -19.74
CA GLU A 172 10.77 -7.41 -21.19
C GLU A 172 11.82 -8.21 -21.98
N GLN A 173 11.67 -8.21 -23.33
CA GLN A 173 12.60 -8.88 -24.24
C GLN A 173 14.04 -8.36 -24.14
N ASP A 174 14.21 -7.09 -23.78
CA ASP A 174 15.52 -6.47 -23.58
C ASP A 174 16.11 -6.73 -22.17
N LYS A 175 15.42 -7.54 -21.37
CA LYS A 175 15.74 -7.90 -19.97
C LYS A 175 15.57 -6.77 -18.97
N SER A 176 14.97 -5.65 -19.35
CA SER A 176 14.52 -4.64 -18.39
C SER A 176 13.41 -5.21 -17.51
N ASP A 177 13.38 -4.80 -16.24
CA ASP A 177 12.35 -5.24 -15.30
C ASP A 177 11.03 -4.56 -15.62
N ILE A 178 9.95 -5.34 -15.54
CA ILE A 178 8.57 -4.85 -15.55
C ILE A 178 7.84 -5.27 -14.28
N GLU A 179 6.65 -4.73 -14.11
CA GLU A 179 5.75 -5.05 -13.01
C GLU A 179 5.20 -6.47 -13.13
N PHE A 180 4.97 -7.09 -11.97
CA PHE A 180 4.15 -8.30 -11.87
C PHE A 180 2.69 -7.94 -12.07
N ILE A 181 1.89 -8.93 -12.47
CA ILE A 181 0.44 -8.86 -12.29
C ILE A 181 0.10 -9.54 -10.96
N VAL A 182 -0.48 -8.80 -10.02
CA VAL A 182 -0.88 -9.32 -8.71
C VAL A 182 -2.41 -9.39 -8.62
N LEU A 183 -2.93 -10.56 -8.27
CA LEU A 183 -4.36 -10.81 -8.09
C LEU A 183 -4.65 -11.24 -6.65
N ALA A 184 -5.68 -10.68 -6.02
CA ALA A 184 -6.28 -11.21 -4.79
C ALA A 184 -7.67 -11.77 -5.11
N ASN A 185 -7.90 -13.06 -4.85
CA ASN A 185 -9.15 -13.77 -5.19
C ASN A 185 -9.62 -13.50 -6.65
N GLU A 186 -8.69 -13.62 -7.62
CA GLU A 186 -8.90 -13.36 -9.05
C GLU A 186 -9.13 -11.88 -9.45
N VAL A 187 -9.05 -10.94 -8.51
CA VAL A 187 -9.17 -9.50 -8.79
C VAL A 187 -7.78 -8.86 -8.78
N GLN A 188 -7.44 -8.12 -9.84
CA GLN A 188 -6.16 -7.43 -9.91
C GLN A 188 -6.08 -6.30 -8.86
N ILE A 189 -4.98 -6.28 -8.13
CA ILE A 189 -4.68 -5.28 -7.09
C ILE A 189 -3.31 -4.64 -7.32
N LEU A 190 -3.09 -3.50 -6.69
CA LEU A 190 -1.80 -2.81 -6.68
C LEU A 190 -0.91 -3.36 -5.56
N TYR A 191 0.40 -3.19 -5.71
CA TYR A 191 1.41 -3.56 -4.74
C TYR A 191 2.53 -2.52 -4.74
N ASP A 192 3.26 -2.44 -3.64
CA ASP A 192 4.46 -1.59 -3.54
C ASP A 192 5.72 -2.45 -3.74
N GLU A 193 6.67 -1.96 -4.53
CA GLU A 193 7.99 -2.59 -4.70
C GLU A 193 9.06 -1.68 -4.08
N GLU A 194 9.72 -2.15 -3.02
CA GLU A 194 10.67 -1.32 -2.26
C GLU A 194 12.00 -1.13 -3.01
N ILE A 195 12.76 -2.22 -3.18
CA ILE A 195 14.11 -2.19 -3.79
C ILE A 195 14.34 -3.47 -4.58
N VAL A 196 14.47 -3.31 -5.89
CA VAL A 196 14.99 -4.30 -6.80
C VAL A 196 16.49 -4.49 -6.54
N ASN A 197 16.88 -5.67 -6.07
CA ASN A 197 18.27 -6.11 -6.13
C ASN A 197 18.42 -7.17 -7.24
N SER A 198 19.65 -7.48 -7.65
CA SER A 198 19.89 -8.39 -8.78
C SER A 198 19.44 -9.83 -8.52
N SER A 199 19.15 -10.21 -7.27
CA SER A 199 18.86 -11.58 -6.86
C SER A 199 17.39 -11.82 -6.46
N SER A 200 16.68 -10.80 -5.96
CA SER A 200 15.29 -10.92 -5.49
C SER A 200 14.44 -9.71 -5.87
N ARG A 201 13.12 -9.95 -5.94
CA ARG A 201 12.07 -8.93 -6.03
C ARG A 201 11.37 -8.87 -4.67
N LYS A 202 11.31 -7.68 -4.07
CA LYS A 202 10.69 -7.47 -2.76
C LYS A 202 9.42 -6.65 -2.92
N ILE A 203 8.26 -7.29 -2.72
CA ILE A 203 6.95 -6.70 -2.96
C ILE A 203 6.05 -6.77 -1.74
N THR A 204 5.25 -5.73 -1.52
CA THR A 204 4.30 -5.60 -0.42
C THR A 204 2.89 -5.49 -0.99
N ILE A 205 2.02 -6.41 -0.60
CA ILE A 205 0.67 -6.60 -1.14
C ILE A 205 -0.34 -6.40 -0.02
N ASN A 206 -1.23 -5.42 -0.15
CA ASN A 206 -2.32 -5.22 0.79
C ASN A 206 -3.51 -6.11 0.42
N PHE A 207 -4.12 -6.74 1.42
CA PHE A 207 -5.29 -7.61 1.25
C PHE A 207 -6.42 -7.22 2.21
N GLU A 208 -7.65 -7.52 1.80
CA GLU A 208 -8.84 -7.30 2.62
C GLU A 208 -9.22 -8.57 3.40
N GLN A 209 -10.03 -8.41 4.45
CA GLN A 209 -10.56 -9.54 5.20
C GLN A 209 -11.32 -10.51 4.28
N GLY A 210 -11.04 -11.81 4.42
CA GLY A 210 -11.64 -12.86 3.60
C GLY A 210 -10.93 -13.13 2.26
N ASN A 211 -9.86 -12.41 1.92
CA ASN A 211 -8.96 -12.85 0.86
C ASN A 211 -8.27 -14.17 1.25
N SER A 212 -8.26 -15.13 0.32
CA SER A 212 -7.69 -16.47 0.53
C SER A 212 -6.51 -16.75 -0.39
N ASP A 213 -6.49 -16.14 -1.57
CA ASP A 213 -5.52 -16.44 -2.61
C ASP A 213 -4.91 -15.16 -3.15
N ILE A 214 -3.58 -15.06 -3.08
CA ILE A 214 -2.80 -14.01 -3.73
C ILE A 214 -1.94 -14.66 -4.82
N LYS A 215 -2.11 -14.24 -6.07
CA LYS A 215 -1.35 -14.72 -7.22
C LYS A 215 -0.41 -13.64 -7.72
N ILE A 216 0.86 -13.98 -7.88
CA ILE A 216 1.90 -13.11 -8.43
C ILE A 216 2.33 -13.72 -9.76
N ILE A 217 2.04 -13.02 -10.84
CA ILE A 217 2.25 -13.50 -12.21
C ILE A 217 3.40 -12.73 -12.84
N GLY A 218 4.44 -13.45 -13.24
CA GLY A 218 5.61 -12.92 -13.94
C GLY A 218 5.61 -13.22 -15.43
N THR A 219 6.77 -13.03 -16.06
CA THR A 219 7.04 -13.45 -17.45
C THR A 219 7.96 -14.65 -17.52
N THR A 220 8.65 -14.94 -16.41
CA THR A 220 9.64 -16.00 -16.30
C THR A 220 9.46 -16.72 -14.98
N VAL A 221 9.47 -18.05 -15.04
CA VAL A 221 9.42 -18.95 -13.88
C VAL A 221 10.38 -20.11 -14.17
N ILE A 222 11.00 -20.67 -13.14
CA ILE A 222 12.06 -21.71 -13.25
C ILE A 222 11.78 -22.75 -14.36
N PRO A 223 12.78 -22.98 -15.25
CA PRO A 223 13.59 -24.21 -15.14
C PRO A 223 15.10 -24.00 -15.39
N GLU A 224 15.91 -23.82 -14.34
CA GLU A 224 17.36 -24.09 -14.39
C GLU A 224 17.94 -24.67 -13.09
N PHE A 225 17.68 -25.95 -12.84
CA PHE A 225 18.71 -26.86 -12.34
C PHE A 225 18.85 -28.00 -13.35
N GLY A 226 19.89 -27.94 -14.20
CA GLY A 226 20.22 -28.98 -15.18
C GLY A 226 20.16 -28.57 -16.65
N GLY A 227 20.93 -27.56 -17.06
CA GLY A 227 21.56 -27.50 -18.40
C GLY A 227 20.72 -27.18 -19.64
N ILE A 228 19.43 -26.88 -19.55
CA ILE A 228 18.63 -26.44 -20.72
C ILE A 228 17.72 -25.26 -20.39
N THR A 229 18.16 -24.07 -20.79
CA THR A 229 17.37 -22.84 -20.80
C THR A 229 16.22 -22.97 -21.80
N ILE A 230 14.96 -22.89 -21.35
CA ILE A 230 13.80 -22.76 -22.24
C ILE A 230 13.27 -21.33 -22.12
N THR A 231 13.55 -20.49 -23.11
CA THR A 231 12.95 -19.16 -23.24
C THR A 231 11.64 -19.27 -24.03
N ILE A 232 10.51 -18.98 -23.41
CA ILE A 232 9.21 -18.81 -24.10
C ILE A 232 8.93 -17.31 -24.23
N LEU A 233 8.70 -16.88 -25.45
CA LEU A 233 8.39 -15.50 -25.82
C LEU A 233 6.86 -15.34 -25.89
N ILE A 234 6.24 -14.68 -24.91
CA ILE A 234 4.82 -14.31 -25.03
C ILE A 234 4.71 -13.05 -25.89
N ILE A 235 4.55 -13.22 -27.21
CA ILE A 235 4.08 -12.16 -28.10
C ILE A 235 2.55 -12.09 -28.00
N GLY A 236 2.03 -10.96 -27.49
CA GLY A 236 0.82 -10.33 -28.02
C GLY A 236 -0.48 -10.57 -27.25
N ILE A 237 -0.73 -9.77 -26.20
CA ILE A 237 -2.11 -9.45 -25.75
C ILE A 237 -2.45 -7.97 -25.95
N ILE A 238 -1.45 -7.08 -26.12
CA ILE A 238 -1.69 -5.63 -26.31
C ILE A 238 -2.28 -5.28 -27.69
N THR A 239 -2.11 -6.11 -28.72
CA THR A 239 -2.67 -5.82 -30.05
C THR A 239 -4.17 -6.07 -30.19
N THR A 240 -4.81 -6.78 -29.26
CA THR A 240 -6.25 -7.08 -29.33
C THR A 240 -7.15 -5.92 -28.87
N ILE A 241 -6.63 -4.97 -28.07
CA ILE A 241 -7.44 -3.83 -27.60
C ILE A 241 -7.49 -2.69 -28.63
N LEU A 242 -6.52 -2.60 -29.55
CA LEU A 242 -6.49 -1.51 -30.55
C LEU A 242 -7.28 -1.78 -31.84
N VAL A 243 -7.69 -3.03 -32.14
CA VAL A 243 -8.31 -3.38 -33.44
C VAL A 243 -9.85 -3.36 -33.43
N THR A 244 -10.51 -3.11 -32.30
CA THR A 244 -11.99 -3.09 -32.25
C THR A 244 -12.60 -1.73 -32.59
N LYS A 245 -11.80 -0.67 -32.76
CA LYS A 245 -12.32 0.69 -33.02
C LYS A 245 -12.32 1.15 -34.49
N ASN A 246 -12.15 0.24 -35.46
CA ASN A 246 -12.12 0.61 -36.89
C ASN A 246 -13.04 -0.20 -37.83
N LYS A 247 -13.99 -1.00 -37.33
CA LYS A 247 -14.98 -1.68 -38.19
C LYS A 247 -16.44 -1.22 -38.05
N PHE A 248 -16.73 -0.21 -37.24
CA PHE A 248 -18.11 0.31 -37.04
C PHE A 248 -18.42 1.63 -37.75
N GLN A 249 -17.77 1.93 -38.87
CA GLN A 249 -18.21 2.99 -39.79
C GLN A 249 -18.04 2.56 -41.25
N ARG A 250 -19.02 1.81 -41.77
CA ARG A 250 -19.48 1.89 -43.17
C ARG A 250 -20.61 0.89 -43.39
N TYR A 251 -21.84 1.35 -43.24
CA TYR A 251 -22.98 1.01 -44.09
C TYR A 251 -24.01 2.15 -43.94
N VAL A 252 -23.90 3.13 -44.85
CA VAL A 252 -25.01 3.91 -45.40
C VAL A 252 -25.04 3.56 -46.88
#